data_AF-A0A6I3L550-F1
#
_entry.id   AF-A0A6I3L550-F1
#
_cell.length_a   1.000
_cell.length_b   1.000
_cell.length_c   1.000
_cell.angle_alpha   90.00
_cell.angle_beta   90.00
_cell.angle_gamma   90.00
#
_symmetry.space_group_name_H-M   'P 1'
#
loop_
_entity.id
_entity.type
_entity.pdbx_description
1 polymer ?
#
loop_
_entity_poly.entity_id
_entity_poly.type
_entity_poly.pdbx_seq_one_letter_code
_entity_poly.pdbx_strand_id
1 'polypeptide(L)'
;MELSDYIRILRKNWVVIVVIALVGVGAAAVFSLTRTPMYEATSEVFVSSQAGDTIGEQAQGNTYTQQRVASYVQLATSPRVLDPVIADLGLTESATELAARTEVSSALETTIIRVTVSDADPQAAADASNSVTENLTEAITDVETLPDRSSVPVKVTQIQAATAPEAPVSPDVPLNLALGLLVGLALGVGLAVMRTVLDTRVRSTRDIASITDRPLIGAIPFDPKSAERPLILQADPQHPRSEAFRALRTNLQFLDLESESTGHSFVVTSSVPGEGKSTSAVNLAIALADAGKRVMIVDADLRKPRVAEYFGIEGGVGLTDVLIGRAELQDVLQKWGKRSLYVLPSGKVPPNPSELLGSSRMRALVEMLMNDLDVIILDAPPLLPVTDAAVLAKFTSGAMVVVAAGSTKRDQVQGALDVLETVHAQVAGIVVTKVPLTGPDAGDYGYGYGYGYGPELEAAPKGRGRRARGNG
;
A
#
# COMPACT_ATOMS: atom_id res chain seq x y z
N MET A 1 -7.00 7.32 -13.21
CA MET A 1 -7.16 6.49 -12.00
C MET A 1 -8.58 5.98 -12.01
N GLU A 2 -8.74 4.72 -12.36
CA GLU A 2 -10.04 4.03 -12.31
C GLU A 2 -10.32 3.52 -10.89
N LEU A 3 -11.56 3.13 -10.61
CA LEU A 3 -11.96 2.52 -9.33
C LEU A 3 -11.11 1.26 -9.01
N SER A 4 -10.73 0.53 -10.05
CA SER A 4 -9.87 -0.66 -9.98
C SER A 4 -8.48 -0.35 -9.42
N ASP A 5 -7.92 0.82 -9.71
CA ASP A 5 -6.62 1.26 -9.21
C ASP A 5 -6.66 1.49 -7.70
N TYR A 6 -7.72 2.13 -7.19
CA TYR A 6 -7.89 2.37 -5.75
C TYR A 6 -8.03 1.08 -4.94
N ILE A 7 -8.85 0.13 -5.41
CA ILE A 7 -9.02 -1.17 -4.74
C ILE A 7 -7.68 -1.91 -4.64
N ARG A 8 -6.86 -1.81 -5.69
CA ARG A 8 -5.55 -2.45 -5.72
C ARG A 8 -4.56 -1.79 -4.77
N ILE A 9 -4.54 -0.46 -4.70
CA ILE A 9 -3.72 0.29 -3.73
C ILE A 9 -4.06 -0.15 -2.31
N LEU A 10 -5.35 -0.26 -1.99
CA LEU A 10 -5.83 -0.70 -0.67
C LEU A 10 -5.39 -2.14 -0.37
N ARG A 11 -5.60 -3.07 -1.32
CA ARG A 11 -5.22 -4.48 -1.14
C ARG A 11 -3.71 -4.67 -1.00
N LYS A 12 -2.89 -3.86 -1.67
CA LYS A 12 -1.43 -3.96 -1.60
C LYS A 12 -0.86 -3.40 -0.30
N ASN A 13 -1.47 -2.34 0.24
CA ASN A 13 -0.97 -1.62 1.40
C ASN A 13 -1.82 -1.81 2.66
N TRP A 14 -2.67 -2.85 2.71
CA TRP A 14 -3.60 -3.08 3.83
C TRP A 14 -2.89 -3.15 5.19
N VAL A 15 -1.70 -3.76 5.25
CA VAL A 15 -0.89 -3.83 6.48
C VAL A 15 -0.50 -2.43 6.95
N VAL A 16 -0.08 -1.55 6.04
CA VAL A 16 0.31 -0.17 6.36
C VAL A 16 -0.90 0.60 6.90
N ILE A 17 -2.06 0.45 6.25
CA ILE A 17 -3.31 1.10 6.66
C ILE A 17 -3.72 0.63 8.06
N VAL A 18 -3.68 -0.68 8.32
CA VAL A 18 -4.03 -1.27 9.62
C VAL A 18 -3.06 -0.82 10.71
N VAL A 19 -1.76 -0.82 10.44
CA VAL A 19 -0.75 -0.38 11.42
C VAL A 19 -0.96 1.08 11.80
N ILE A 20 -1.19 1.97 10.84
CA ILE A 20 -1.41 3.39 11.12
C ILE A 20 -2.75 3.62 11.84
N ALA A 21 -3.79 2.86 11.48
CA ALA A 21 -5.05 2.87 12.20
C ALA A 21 -4.88 2.47 13.67
N LEU A 22 -4.13 1.39 13.94
CA LEU A 22 -3.83 0.95 15.31
C LEU A 22 -2.99 1.97 16.07
N VAL A 23 -2.04 2.65 15.42
CA VAL A 23 -1.28 3.75 16.02
C VAL A 23 -2.20 4.91 16.38
N GLY A 24 -3.16 5.26 15.51
CA GLY A 24 -4.16 6.30 15.78
C GLY A 24 -5.04 5.98 16.99
N VAL A 25 -5.52 4.73 17.09
CA VAL A 25 -6.27 4.23 18.25
C VAL A 25 -5.41 4.24 19.51
N GLY A 26 -4.17 3.76 19.44
CA GLY A 26 -3.24 3.77 20.57
C GLY A 26 -2.94 5.19 21.08
N ALA A 27 -2.73 6.14 20.18
CA ALA A 27 -2.54 7.54 20.53
C ALA A 27 -3.80 8.15 21.21
N ALA A 28 -5.00 7.85 20.69
CA ALA A 28 -6.26 8.29 21.30
C ALA A 28 -6.52 7.65 22.68
N ALA A 29 -6.13 6.38 22.85
CA ALA A 29 -6.22 5.68 24.13
C ALA A 29 -5.28 6.31 25.16
N VAL A 30 -4.01 6.56 24.81
CA VAL A 30 -3.06 7.25 25.67
C VAL A 30 -3.56 8.66 26.02
N PHE A 31 -4.02 9.41 25.02
CA PHE A 31 -4.60 10.74 25.25
C PHE A 31 -5.76 10.69 26.25
N SER A 32 -6.67 9.73 26.11
CA SER A 32 -7.81 9.59 27.01
C SER A 32 -7.39 9.13 28.42
N LEU A 33 -6.46 8.18 28.54
CA LEU A 33 -6.00 7.65 29.83
C LEU A 33 -5.12 8.63 30.62
N THR A 34 -4.50 9.60 29.94
CA THR A 34 -3.68 10.63 30.59
C THR A 34 -4.49 11.85 31.07
N ARG A 35 -5.77 11.95 30.71
CA ARG A 35 -6.65 13.04 31.13
C ARG A 35 -7.32 12.69 32.46
N THR A 36 -7.43 13.68 33.34
CA THR A 36 -8.17 13.55 34.59
C THR A 36 -9.64 13.28 34.28
N PRO A 37 -10.23 12.21 34.84
CA PRO A 37 -11.66 11.95 34.68
C PRO A 37 -12.45 13.05 35.37
N MET A 38 -13.48 13.55 34.71
CA MET A 38 -14.43 14.52 35.26
C MET A 38 -15.79 13.86 35.43
N TYR A 39 -16.36 14.03 36.60
CA TYR A 39 -17.65 13.48 37.02
C TYR A 39 -18.63 14.63 37.22
N GLU A 40 -19.87 14.44 36.76
CA GLU A 40 -20.95 15.40 36.96
C GLU A 40 -21.99 14.80 37.89
N ALA A 41 -22.29 15.50 38.98
CA ALA A 41 -23.36 15.13 39.90
C ALA A 41 -24.45 16.19 39.89
N THR A 42 -25.70 15.76 39.84
CA THR A 42 -26.86 16.62 39.62
C THR A 42 -27.88 16.46 40.73
N SER A 43 -28.29 17.58 41.33
CA SER A 43 -29.42 17.67 42.26
C SER A 43 -30.57 18.47 41.63
N GLU A 44 -31.79 18.20 42.06
CA GLU A 44 -32.98 18.86 41.56
C GLU A 44 -33.89 19.36 42.69
N VAL A 45 -34.39 20.58 42.51
CA VAL A 45 -35.25 21.25 43.47
C VAL A 45 -36.50 21.78 42.81
N PHE A 46 -37.64 21.56 43.47
CA PHE A 46 -38.93 22.10 43.08
C PHE A 46 -39.22 23.40 43.82
N VAL A 47 -39.53 24.44 43.06
CA VAL A 47 -40.00 25.71 43.58
C VAL A 47 -41.51 25.79 43.43
N SER A 48 -42.21 26.07 44.53
CA SER A 48 -43.67 26.20 44.56
C SER A 48 -44.07 27.48 45.28
N SER A 49 -45.17 28.12 44.87
CA SER A 49 -45.73 29.27 45.60
C SER A 49 -46.86 28.84 46.52
N GLN A 50 -46.95 29.48 47.69
CA GLN A 50 -48.15 29.44 48.53
C GLN A 50 -49.17 30.44 47.97
N ALA A 51 -49.98 29.99 47.02
CA ALA A 51 -51.14 30.74 46.53
C ALA A 51 -52.39 30.40 47.36
N GLY A 52 -53.36 31.33 47.45
CA GLY A 52 -54.63 31.10 48.13
C GLY A 52 -55.51 30.04 47.46
N ASP A 53 -56.63 29.69 48.09
CA ASP A 53 -57.51 28.59 47.66
C ASP A 53 -58.25 28.84 46.33
N THR A 54 -58.14 30.04 45.75
CA THR A 54 -58.85 30.40 44.52
C THR A 54 -58.03 30.12 43.26
N ILE A 55 -58.70 29.71 42.18
CA ILE A 55 -58.08 29.38 40.88
C ILE A 55 -57.29 30.59 40.31
N GLY A 56 -57.77 31.81 40.53
CA GLY A 56 -57.11 33.04 40.08
C GLY A 56 -55.79 33.31 40.80
N GLU A 57 -55.74 33.08 42.11
CA GLU A 57 -54.52 33.23 42.92
C GLU A 57 -53.50 32.15 42.59
N GLN A 58 -53.93 30.91 42.32
CA GLN A 58 -53.04 29.81 41.91
C GLN A 58 -52.40 30.06 40.53
N ALA A 59 -53.16 30.56 39.54
CA ALA A 59 -52.64 30.89 38.22
C ALA A 59 -51.62 32.06 38.27
N GLN A 60 -51.88 33.05 39.13
CA GLN A 60 -50.97 34.16 39.36
C GLN A 60 -49.70 33.73 40.11
N GLY A 61 -49.84 32.88 41.13
CA GLY A 61 -48.72 32.31 41.88
C GLY A 61 -47.78 31.45 41.01
N ASN A 62 -48.34 30.65 40.10
CA ASN A 62 -47.52 29.84 39.19
C ASN A 62 -46.70 30.72 38.22
N THR A 63 -47.32 31.72 37.60
CA THR A 63 -46.61 32.68 36.72
C THR A 63 -45.54 33.46 37.50
N TYR A 64 -45.84 33.86 38.73
CA TYR A 64 -44.89 34.53 39.63
C TYR A 64 -43.67 33.66 39.94
N THR A 65 -43.91 32.38 40.24
CA THR A 65 -42.84 31.41 40.54
C THR A 65 -41.95 31.18 39.32
N GLN A 66 -42.54 30.98 38.14
CA GLN A 66 -41.79 30.78 36.89
C GLN A 66 -40.89 31.99 36.54
N GLN A 67 -41.36 33.22 36.76
CA GLN A 67 -40.55 34.42 36.53
C GLN A 67 -39.38 34.55 37.52
N ARG A 68 -39.56 34.05 38.75
CA ARG A 68 -38.54 34.10 39.82
C ARG A 68 -37.46 33.03 39.67
N VAL A 69 -37.81 31.85 39.14
CA VAL A 69 -36.86 30.75 38.89
C VAL A 69 -35.64 31.21 38.08
N ALA A 70 -35.83 32.04 37.06
CA ALA A 70 -34.71 32.61 36.29
C ALA A 70 -33.77 33.48 37.13
N SER A 71 -34.29 34.22 38.11
CA SER A 71 -33.48 35.00 39.07
C SER A 71 -32.79 34.11 40.10
N TYR A 72 -33.44 33.02 40.55
CA TYR A 72 -32.84 32.06 41.48
C TYR A 72 -31.69 31.28 40.85
N VAL A 73 -31.77 30.96 39.55
CA VAL A 73 -30.65 30.35 38.80
C VAL A 73 -29.40 31.25 38.85
N GLN A 74 -29.56 32.57 38.72
CA GLN A 74 -28.43 33.51 38.84
C GLN A 74 -27.96 33.69 40.28
N LEU A 75 -28.85 33.56 41.25
CA LEU A 75 -28.50 33.63 42.67
C LEU A 75 -27.65 32.42 43.09
N ALA A 76 -27.92 31.23 42.52
CA ALA A 76 -27.23 29.98 42.83
C ALA A 76 -25.73 30.01 42.53
N THR A 77 -25.29 30.80 41.53
CA THR A 77 -23.88 30.97 41.18
C THR A 77 -23.26 32.23 41.79
N SER A 78 -23.98 32.93 42.67
CA SER A 78 -23.49 34.13 43.33
C SER A 78 -22.64 33.79 44.57
N PRO A 79 -21.70 34.67 44.99
CA PRO A 79 -20.92 34.48 46.21
C PRO A 79 -21.78 34.26 47.46
N ARG A 80 -23.00 34.82 47.49
CA ARG A 80 -23.93 34.65 48.61
C ARG A 80 -24.34 33.19 48.85
N VAL A 81 -24.38 32.37 47.80
CA VAL A 81 -24.69 30.93 47.90
C VAL A 81 -23.40 30.10 47.94
N LEU A 82 -22.37 30.51 47.19
CA LEU A 82 -21.16 29.71 47.04
C LEU A 82 -20.15 29.87 48.19
N ASP A 83 -20.08 31.03 48.88
CA ASP A 83 -19.18 31.23 50.02
C ASP A 83 -19.53 30.30 51.21
N PRO A 84 -20.82 30.14 51.59
CA PRO A 84 -21.22 29.13 52.58
C PRO A 84 -20.85 27.70 52.18
N VAL A 85 -21.05 27.32 50.90
CA VAL A 85 -20.70 25.98 50.39
C VAL A 85 -19.20 25.70 50.55
N ILE A 86 -18.36 26.70 50.25
CA ILE A 86 -16.91 26.62 50.42
C ILE A 86 -16.55 26.41 51.90
N ALA A 87 -17.26 27.10 52.81
CA ALA A 87 -17.07 26.95 54.25
C ALA A 87 -17.53 25.58 54.78
N ASP A 88 -18.69 25.09 54.33
CA ASP A 88 -19.30 23.82 54.75
C ASP A 88 -18.45 22.62 54.34
N LEU A 89 -17.91 22.65 53.11
CA LEU A 89 -17.12 21.57 52.53
C LEU A 89 -15.61 21.75 52.75
N GLY A 90 -15.19 22.86 53.37
CA GLY A 90 -13.78 23.17 53.63
C GLY A 90 -12.94 23.30 52.36
N LEU A 91 -13.51 23.82 51.28
CA LEU A 91 -12.84 23.94 49.98
C LEU A 91 -11.80 25.07 50.02
N THR A 92 -10.70 24.88 49.29
CA THR A 92 -9.62 25.88 49.21
C THR A 92 -9.76 26.84 48.03
N GLU A 93 -10.84 26.73 47.26
CA GLU A 93 -11.12 27.54 46.07
C GLU A 93 -11.98 28.76 46.40
N SER A 94 -12.06 29.70 45.45
CA SER A 94 -12.92 30.88 45.52
C SER A 94 -14.32 30.62 44.94
N ALA A 95 -15.31 31.44 45.31
CA ALA A 95 -16.67 31.36 44.75
C ALA A 95 -16.70 31.44 43.21
N THR A 96 -15.77 32.17 42.60
CA THR A 96 -15.65 32.25 41.14
C THR A 96 -15.19 30.93 40.52
N GLU A 97 -14.28 30.21 41.18
CA GLU A 97 -13.78 28.91 40.74
C GLU A 97 -14.85 27.82 40.90
N LEU A 98 -15.58 27.83 42.02
CA LEU A 98 -16.73 26.95 42.23
C LEU A 98 -17.87 27.24 41.24
N ALA A 99 -18.14 28.52 40.94
CA ALA A 99 -19.12 28.91 39.92
C ALA A 99 -18.75 28.40 38.52
N ALA A 100 -17.45 28.38 38.18
CA ALA A 100 -16.98 27.95 36.85
C ALA A 100 -17.21 26.46 36.57
N ARG A 101 -17.36 25.64 37.62
CA ARG A 101 -17.65 24.20 37.54
C ARG A 101 -19.05 23.82 38.02
N THR A 102 -19.91 24.83 38.25
CA THR A 102 -21.29 24.64 38.68
C THR A 102 -22.22 25.17 37.59
N GLU A 103 -22.94 24.27 36.94
CA GLU A 103 -23.97 24.60 35.97
C GLU A 103 -25.35 24.56 36.64
N VAL A 104 -26.03 25.70 36.68
CA VAL A 104 -27.39 25.80 37.19
C VAL A 104 -28.33 26.13 36.05
N SER A 105 -29.35 25.29 35.86
CA SER A 105 -30.32 25.45 34.79
C SER A 105 -31.76 25.23 35.27
N SER A 106 -32.71 25.75 34.51
CA SER A 106 -34.13 25.42 34.64
C SER A 106 -34.68 25.16 33.24
N ALA A 107 -35.49 24.12 33.06
CA ALA A 107 -36.13 23.87 31.78
C ALA A 107 -37.26 24.89 31.54
N LEU A 108 -37.49 25.28 30.28
CA LEU A 108 -38.55 26.22 29.90
C LEU A 108 -39.91 25.76 30.46
N GLU A 109 -40.65 26.71 31.05
CA GLU A 109 -41.97 26.49 31.66
C GLU A 109 -41.99 25.54 32.87
N THR A 110 -40.83 25.21 33.44
CA THR A 110 -40.73 24.38 34.66
C THR A 110 -40.34 25.21 35.88
N THR A 111 -40.74 24.76 37.06
CA THR A 111 -40.27 25.31 38.35
C THR A 111 -39.21 24.42 39.01
N ILE A 112 -38.54 23.60 38.20
CA ILE A 112 -37.44 22.73 38.65
C ILE A 112 -36.12 23.44 38.35
N ILE A 113 -35.31 23.59 39.39
CA ILE A 113 -33.93 24.07 39.30
C ILE A 113 -33.03 22.85 39.39
N ARG A 114 -32.16 22.69 38.39
CA ARG A 114 -31.14 21.66 38.33
C ARG A 114 -29.78 22.27 38.62
N VAL A 115 -29.06 21.70 39.57
CA VAL A 115 -27.68 22.11 39.92
C VAL A 115 -26.75 20.95 39.60
N THR A 116 -25.91 21.13 38.60
CA THR A 116 -24.89 20.15 38.20
C THR A 116 -23.51 20.69 38.59
N VAL A 117 -22.72 19.91 39.33
CA VAL A 117 -21.33 20.25 39.67
C VAL A 117 -20.38 19.24 39.05
N SER A 118 -19.30 19.74 38.44
CA SER A 118 -18.24 18.93 37.83
C SER A 118 -16.99 18.88 38.72
N ASP A 119 -16.55 17.68 39.09
CA ASP A 119 -15.32 17.45 39.88
C ASP A 119 -14.55 16.21 39.41
N ALA A 120 -13.26 16.12 39.73
CA ALA A 120 -12.44 14.93 39.52
C ALA A 120 -12.76 13.80 40.51
N ASP A 121 -13.30 14.13 41.69
CA ASP A 121 -13.81 13.17 42.66
C ASP A 121 -15.35 13.06 42.57
N PRO A 122 -15.92 11.87 42.28
CA PRO A 122 -17.36 11.69 42.18
C PRO A 122 -18.12 11.96 43.49
N GLN A 123 -17.48 11.77 44.65
CA GLN A 123 -18.11 12.10 45.94
C GLN A 123 -18.14 13.61 46.17
N ALA A 124 -17.01 14.29 45.93
CA ALA A 124 -16.92 15.74 46.04
C ALA A 124 -17.92 16.46 45.11
N ALA A 125 -18.12 15.96 43.88
CA ALA A 125 -19.14 16.50 42.96
C ALA A 125 -20.55 16.41 43.56
N ALA A 126 -20.91 15.26 44.14
CA ALA A 126 -22.23 15.04 44.73
C ALA A 126 -22.45 15.89 45.99
N ASP A 127 -21.45 15.96 46.87
CA ASP A 127 -21.51 16.77 48.10
C ASP A 127 -21.59 18.26 47.77
N ALA A 128 -20.81 18.74 46.79
CA ALA A 128 -20.88 20.11 46.30
C ALA A 128 -22.24 20.44 45.69
N SER A 129 -22.78 19.58 44.81
CA SER A 129 -24.11 19.79 44.21
C SER A 129 -25.21 19.85 45.29
N ASN A 130 -25.17 18.95 46.28
CA ASN A 130 -26.12 18.95 47.40
C ASN A 130 -25.97 20.19 48.29
N SER A 131 -24.75 20.59 48.64
CA SER A 131 -24.51 21.77 49.48
C SER A 131 -24.91 23.07 48.79
N VAL A 132 -24.64 23.23 47.48
CA VAL A 132 -25.13 24.37 46.68
C VAL A 132 -26.65 24.42 46.71
N THR A 133 -27.31 23.27 46.67
CA THR A 133 -28.76 23.15 46.70
C THR A 133 -29.37 23.57 48.03
N GLU A 134 -28.75 23.15 49.13
CA GLU A 134 -29.16 23.50 50.50
C GLU A 134 -28.97 25.00 50.76
N ASN A 135 -27.79 25.53 50.45
CA ASN A 135 -27.48 26.95 50.62
C ASN A 135 -28.29 27.85 49.67
N LEU A 136 -28.65 27.38 48.47
CA LEU A 136 -29.60 28.07 47.60
C LEU A 136 -31.00 28.13 48.22
N THR A 137 -31.44 27.04 48.85
CA THR A 137 -32.75 26.97 49.53
C THR A 137 -32.82 27.96 50.69
N GLU A 138 -31.75 28.07 51.48
CA GLU A 138 -31.64 29.05 52.56
C GLU A 138 -31.59 30.49 52.01
N ALA A 139 -30.76 30.75 50.99
CA ALA A 139 -30.66 32.08 50.39
C ALA A 139 -31.98 32.55 49.75
N ILE A 140 -32.75 31.66 49.13
CA ILE A 140 -34.10 31.99 48.62
C ILE A 140 -35.04 32.31 49.78
N THR A 141 -35.00 31.52 50.86
CA THR A 141 -35.84 31.74 52.04
C THR A 141 -35.54 33.10 52.68
N ASP A 142 -34.27 33.47 52.81
CA ASP A 142 -33.84 34.77 53.32
C ASP A 142 -34.29 35.95 52.44
N VAL A 143 -34.20 35.81 51.12
CA VAL A 143 -34.60 36.86 50.17
C VAL A 143 -36.12 37.06 50.15
N GLU A 144 -36.89 35.99 50.34
CA GLU A 144 -38.36 36.01 50.33
C GLU A 144 -38.99 36.26 51.72
N THR A 145 -38.20 36.21 52.80
CA THR A 145 -38.67 36.52 54.17
C THR A 145 -38.76 38.02 54.38
N LEU A 146 -39.99 38.55 54.42
CA LEU A 146 -40.27 39.95 54.72
C LEU A 146 -40.40 40.18 56.24
N PRO A 147 -39.92 41.31 56.80
CA PRO A 147 -39.92 41.57 58.25
C PRO A 147 -41.30 41.57 58.94
N ASP A 148 -42.39 41.58 58.18
CA ASP A 148 -43.76 41.83 58.68
C ASP A 148 -44.79 40.78 58.18
N ARG A 149 -44.33 39.61 57.70
CA ARG A 149 -45.21 38.49 57.26
C ARG A 149 -44.71 37.14 57.76
N SER A 150 -45.59 36.39 58.43
CA SER A 150 -45.29 35.06 59.01
C SER A 150 -45.26 33.90 58.00
N SER A 151 -45.42 34.15 56.69
CA SER A 151 -45.45 33.12 55.65
C SER A 151 -44.55 33.50 54.47
N VAL A 152 -43.59 32.62 54.17
CA VAL A 152 -42.71 32.74 53.00
C VAL A 152 -43.52 32.41 51.74
N PRO A 153 -43.65 33.32 50.75
CA PRO A 153 -44.49 33.12 49.57
C PRO A 153 -44.07 31.95 48.68
N VAL A 154 -42.81 31.52 48.78
CA VAL A 154 -42.20 30.48 47.97
C VAL A 154 -41.63 29.39 48.87
N LYS A 155 -42.01 28.14 48.61
CA LYS A 155 -41.44 26.96 49.24
C LYS A 155 -40.60 26.19 48.24
N VAL A 156 -39.36 25.97 48.63
CA VAL A 156 -38.35 25.20 47.89
C VAL A 156 -38.31 23.80 48.51
N THR A 157 -38.47 22.75 47.71
CA THR A 157 -38.44 21.35 48.17
C THR A 157 -37.47 20.56 47.30
N GLN A 158 -36.49 19.92 47.92
CA GLN A 158 -35.56 19.04 47.21
C GLN A 158 -36.32 17.82 46.66
N ILE A 159 -36.20 17.58 45.35
CA ILE A 159 -36.85 16.45 44.66
C ILE A 159 -35.88 15.28 44.61
N GLN A 160 -34.62 15.56 44.27
CA GLN A 160 -33.57 14.57 44.10
C GLN A 160 -32.25 15.13 44.63
N ALA A 161 -31.64 14.39 45.56
CA ALA A 161 -30.26 14.64 45.98
C ALA A 161 -29.28 14.09 44.94
N ALA A 162 -28.17 14.79 44.74
CA ALA A 162 -27.09 14.33 43.89
C ALA A 162 -26.45 13.07 44.49
N THR A 163 -26.27 12.06 43.65
CA THR A 163 -25.54 10.83 43.97
C THR A 163 -24.22 10.80 43.22
N ALA A 164 -23.18 10.22 43.83
CA ALA A 164 -21.88 10.05 43.18
C ALA A 164 -22.04 9.22 41.88
N PRO A 165 -21.72 9.78 40.71
CA PRO A 165 -21.85 9.07 39.44
C PRO A 165 -20.83 7.94 39.31
N GLU A 166 -21.23 6.81 38.71
CA GLU A 166 -20.38 5.63 38.55
C GLU A 166 -19.39 5.74 37.37
N ALA A 167 -19.65 6.63 36.41
CA ALA A 167 -18.85 6.81 35.21
C ALA A 167 -18.53 8.30 34.98
N PRO A 168 -17.30 8.62 34.54
CA PRO A 168 -16.95 9.98 34.19
C PRO A 168 -17.64 10.41 32.89
N VAL A 169 -17.98 11.70 32.80
CA VAL A 169 -18.53 12.34 31.59
C VAL A 169 -17.42 12.71 30.61
N SER A 170 -16.20 12.96 31.10
CA SER A 170 -15.03 13.26 30.27
C SER A 170 -13.77 12.59 30.82
N PRO A 171 -12.88 12.06 29.97
CA PRO A 171 -12.99 12.01 28.51
C PRO A 171 -13.95 10.92 28.03
N ASP A 172 -14.70 11.19 26.95
CA ASP A 172 -15.50 10.18 26.25
C ASP A 172 -14.58 9.22 25.49
N VAL A 173 -14.16 8.15 26.17
CA VAL A 173 -13.22 7.16 25.65
C VAL A 173 -13.72 6.52 24.36
N PRO A 174 -14.98 6.04 24.25
CA PRO A 174 -15.52 5.53 22.99
C PRO A 174 -15.41 6.53 21.82
N LEU A 175 -15.79 7.79 22.04
CA LEU A 175 -15.71 8.82 21.01
C LEU A 175 -14.27 9.10 20.59
N ASN A 176 -13.36 9.25 21.55
CA ASN A 176 -11.94 9.51 21.26
C ASN A 176 -11.30 8.35 20.50
N LEU A 177 -11.60 7.10 20.86
CA LEU A 177 -11.11 5.93 20.13
C LEU A 177 -11.67 5.86 18.71
N ALA A 178 -12.95 6.18 18.52
CA ALA A 178 -13.57 6.25 17.19
C ALA A 178 -12.92 7.34 16.31
N LEU A 179 -12.66 8.53 16.89
CA LEU A 179 -11.93 9.61 16.21
C LEU A 179 -10.50 9.20 15.88
N GLY A 180 -9.79 8.55 16.81
CA GLY A 180 -8.44 8.04 16.59
C GLY A 180 -8.38 7.00 15.47
N LEU A 181 -9.38 6.11 15.38
CA LEU A 181 -9.51 5.15 14.30
C LEU A 181 -9.76 5.84 12.96
N LEU A 182 -10.68 6.82 12.90
CA LEU A 182 -11.00 7.56 11.67
C LEU A 182 -9.79 8.33 11.15
N VAL A 183 -9.09 9.07 12.01
CA VAL A 183 -7.88 9.81 11.66
C VAL A 183 -6.76 8.85 11.22
N GLY A 184 -6.56 7.75 11.96
CA GLY A 184 -5.57 6.74 11.62
C GLY A 184 -5.84 6.07 10.27
N LEU A 185 -7.10 5.74 9.96
CA LEU A 185 -7.49 5.22 8.64
C LEU A 185 -7.25 6.23 7.52
N ALA A 186 -7.65 7.50 7.72
CA ALA A 186 -7.46 8.55 6.74
C ALA A 186 -5.97 8.76 6.41
N LEU A 187 -5.12 8.84 7.44
CA LEU A 187 -3.67 8.94 7.27
C LEU A 187 -3.06 7.68 6.65
N GLY A 188 -3.54 6.50 7.04
CA GLY A 188 -3.08 5.22 6.49
C GLY A 188 -3.36 5.09 4.99
N VAL A 189 -4.58 5.45 4.57
CA VAL A 189 -4.97 5.50 3.15
C VAL A 189 -4.16 6.57 2.41
N GLY A 190 -4.01 7.77 2.97
CA GLY A 190 -3.21 8.84 2.38
C GLY A 190 -1.76 8.41 2.13
N LEU A 191 -1.12 7.77 3.11
CA LEU A 191 0.25 7.26 2.98
C LEU A 191 0.35 6.11 1.97
N ALA A 192 -0.65 5.21 1.93
CA ALA A 192 -0.70 4.12 0.95
C ALA A 192 -0.79 4.64 -0.49
N VAL A 193 -1.63 5.66 -0.72
CA VAL A 193 -1.74 6.34 -2.02
C VAL A 193 -0.43 7.04 -2.36
N MET A 194 0.12 7.84 -1.44
CA MET A 194 1.39 8.55 -1.63
C MET A 194 2.53 7.59 -2.02
N ARG A 195 2.68 6.49 -1.28
CA ARG A 195 3.69 5.45 -1.55
C ARG A 195 3.52 4.83 -2.93
N THR A 196 2.28 4.68 -3.40
CA THR A 196 2.00 4.08 -4.70
C THR A 196 2.27 5.07 -5.84
N VAL A 197 1.92 6.34 -5.66
CA VAL A 197 2.19 7.40 -6.65
C VAL A 197 3.69 7.66 -6.82
N LEU A 198 4.46 7.59 -5.72
CA LEU A 198 5.92 7.69 -5.77
C LEU A 198 6.61 6.45 -6.33
N ASP A 199 5.88 5.36 -6.56
CA ASP A 199 6.42 4.13 -7.12
C ASP A 199 6.52 4.23 -8.65
N THR A 200 7.71 4.57 -9.13
CA THR A 200 7.99 4.70 -10.56
C THR A 200 8.34 3.38 -11.24
N ARG A 201 8.16 2.23 -10.59
CA ARG A 201 8.52 0.93 -11.16
C ARG A 201 7.46 0.40 -12.12
N VAL A 202 7.91 -0.29 -13.17
CA VAL A 202 7.04 -1.01 -14.11
C VAL A 202 6.45 -2.22 -13.41
N ARG A 203 5.12 -2.32 -13.35
CA ARG A 203 4.40 -3.41 -12.68
C ARG A 203 3.26 -4.01 -13.49
N SER A 204 2.94 -3.44 -14.64
CA SER A 204 1.82 -3.85 -15.47
C SER A 204 2.13 -3.69 -16.95
N THR A 205 1.32 -4.31 -17.80
CA THR A 205 1.32 -4.01 -19.25
C THR A 205 0.98 -2.55 -19.53
N ARG A 206 0.08 -1.95 -18.73
CA ARG A 206 -0.33 -0.54 -18.85
C ARG A 206 0.85 0.40 -18.63
N ASP A 207 1.75 0.07 -17.71
CA ASP A 207 2.97 0.86 -17.48
C ASP A 207 3.86 0.88 -18.72
N ILE A 208 4.03 -0.26 -19.40
CA ILE A 208 4.80 -0.33 -20.65
C ILE A 208 4.09 0.46 -21.76
N ALA A 209 2.78 0.27 -21.92
CA ALA A 209 1.98 0.98 -22.92
C ALA A 209 1.95 2.50 -22.72
N SER A 210 2.16 2.98 -21.48
CA SER A 210 2.27 4.42 -21.19
C SER A 210 3.63 5.02 -21.57
N ILE A 211 4.64 4.18 -21.80
CA ILE A 211 6.01 4.58 -22.15
C ILE A 211 6.21 4.44 -23.65
N THR A 212 5.68 3.36 -24.26
CA THR A 212 5.94 3.05 -25.66
C THR A 212 4.78 2.32 -26.32
N ASP A 213 4.57 2.62 -27.60
CA ASP A 213 3.61 1.93 -28.48
C ASP A 213 4.17 0.62 -29.06
N ARG A 214 5.43 0.27 -28.73
CA ARG A 214 6.06 -0.97 -29.21
C ARG A 214 5.38 -2.20 -28.60
N PRO A 215 5.23 -3.30 -29.37
CA PRO A 215 4.47 -4.45 -28.92
C PRO A 215 5.16 -5.14 -27.72
N LEU A 216 4.35 -5.53 -26.74
CA LEU A 216 4.76 -6.46 -25.69
C LEU A 216 4.73 -7.88 -26.24
N ILE A 217 5.91 -8.41 -26.57
CA ILE A 217 6.05 -9.70 -27.26
C ILE A 217 6.16 -10.89 -26.32
N GLY A 218 6.36 -10.66 -25.01
CA GLY A 218 6.34 -11.73 -24.02
C GLY A 218 6.38 -11.26 -22.58
N ALA A 219 5.86 -12.12 -21.70
CA ALA A 219 5.86 -11.95 -20.25
C ALA A 219 6.39 -13.23 -19.59
N ILE A 220 7.62 -13.19 -19.08
CA ILE A 220 8.31 -14.33 -18.48
C ILE A 220 8.12 -14.30 -16.96
N PRO A 221 7.48 -15.34 -16.38
CA PRO A 221 7.22 -15.39 -14.94
C PRO A 221 8.50 -15.52 -14.12
N PHE A 222 8.48 -14.96 -12.91
CA PHE A 222 9.53 -15.13 -11.93
C PHE A 222 9.58 -16.57 -11.43
N ASP A 223 10.77 -17.14 -11.43
CA ASP A 223 11.04 -18.48 -10.92
C ASP A 223 12.23 -18.42 -9.96
N PRO A 224 12.04 -18.68 -8.65
CA PRO A 224 13.12 -18.66 -7.66
C PRO A 224 14.24 -19.66 -7.98
N LYS A 225 13.93 -20.77 -8.69
CA LYS A 225 14.89 -21.81 -9.07
C LYS A 225 15.60 -21.50 -10.39
N SER A 226 15.31 -20.37 -11.03
CA SER A 226 15.96 -19.97 -12.28
C SER A 226 17.47 -19.78 -12.15
N ALA A 227 17.98 -19.46 -10.95
CA ALA A 227 19.41 -19.39 -10.68
C ALA A 227 20.10 -20.77 -10.70
N GLU A 228 19.37 -21.83 -10.33
CA GLU A 228 19.87 -23.21 -10.33
C GLU A 228 19.61 -23.91 -11.68
N ARG A 229 18.54 -23.50 -12.38
CA ARG A 229 18.09 -24.05 -13.67
C ARG A 229 17.76 -22.94 -14.66
N PRO A 230 18.80 -22.33 -15.28
CA PRO A 230 18.61 -21.18 -16.15
C PRO A 230 17.95 -21.56 -17.49
N LEU A 231 18.13 -22.80 -17.96
CA LEU A 231 17.59 -23.28 -19.23
C LEU A 231 16.19 -23.90 -19.08
N ILE A 232 15.27 -23.58 -20.00
CA ILE A 232 13.91 -24.14 -20.07
C ILE A 232 13.90 -25.67 -20.21
N LEU A 233 14.96 -26.25 -20.77
CA LEU A 233 15.12 -27.70 -20.93
C LEU A 233 15.38 -28.44 -19.61
N GLN A 234 15.79 -27.73 -18.58
CA GLN A 234 15.98 -28.25 -17.22
C GLN A 234 14.73 -28.06 -16.35
N ALA A 235 13.75 -27.30 -16.85
CA ALA A 235 12.43 -27.16 -16.28
C ALA A 235 11.48 -28.22 -16.87
N ASP A 236 10.42 -28.55 -16.13
CA ASP A 236 9.36 -29.42 -16.64
C ASP A 236 8.79 -28.83 -17.95
N PRO A 237 8.54 -29.62 -19.01
CA PRO A 237 7.87 -29.15 -20.22
C PRO A 237 6.54 -28.42 -19.97
N GLN A 238 5.85 -28.72 -18.86
CA GLN A 238 4.61 -28.08 -18.44
C GLN A 238 4.84 -26.84 -17.55
N HIS A 239 6.09 -26.45 -17.30
CA HIS A 239 6.40 -25.31 -16.45
C HIS A 239 5.97 -23.98 -17.11
N PRO A 240 5.41 -23.01 -16.36
CA PRO A 240 4.96 -21.72 -16.90
C PRO A 240 6.02 -20.97 -17.72
N ARG A 241 7.30 -21.06 -17.34
CA ARG A 241 8.39 -20.45 -18.11
C ARG A 241 8.52 -21.04 -19.53
N SER A 242 8.35 -22.35 -19.68
CA SER A 242 8.46 -23.02 -20.97
C SER A 242 7.36 -22.55 -21.93
N GLU A 243 6.13 -22.42 -21.43
CA GLU A 243 5.01 -21.84 -22.18
C GLU A 243 5.25 -20.36 -22.53
N ALA A 244 5.78 -19.55 -21.60
CA ALA A 244 6.11 -18.15 -21.88
C ALA A 244 7.12 -17.98 -23.02
N PHE A 245 8.15 -18.83 -23.09
CA PHE A 245 9.11 -18.80 -24.20
C PHE A 245 8.54 -19.36 -25.51
N ARG A 246 7.60 -20.32 -25.46
CA ARG A 246 6.84 -20.76 -26.65
C ARG A 246 5.96 -19.64 -27.20
N ALA A 247 5.29 -18.89 -26.33
CA ALA A 247 4.50 -17.72 -26.71
C ALA A 247 5.37 -16.61 -27.30
N LEU A 248 6.51 -16.28 -26.65
CA LEU A 248 7.47 -15.30 -27.16
C LEU A 248 7.97 -15.67 -28.56
N ARG A 249 8.31 -16.94 -28.79
CA ARG A 249 8.70 -17.45 -30.10
C ARG A 249 7.59 -17.24 -31.15
N THR A 250 6.36 -17.58 -30.82
CA THR A 250 5.21 -17.40 -31.73
C THR A 250 5.00 -15.92 -32.06
N ASN A 251 5.07 -15.03 -31.07
CA ASN A 251 4.93 -13.59 -31.29
C ASN A 251 6.05 -13.02 -32.16
N LEU A 252 7.29 -13.49 -31.97
CA LEU A 252 8.42 -13.06 -32.80
C LEU A 252 8.22 -13.43 -34.28
N GLN A 253 7.63 -14.60 -34.56
CA GLN A 253 7.29 -15.01 -35.95
C GLN A 253 6.26 -14.08 -36.61
N PHE A 254 5.34 -13.50 -35.83
CA PHE A 254 4.32 -12.58 -36.36
C PHE A 254 4.83 -11.15 -36.57
N LEU A 255 5.94 -10.77 -35.93
CA LEU A 255 6.57 -9.47 -36.17
C LEU A 255 7.34 -9.43 -37.50
N ASP A 256 7.55 -10.58 -38.13
CA ASP A 256 8.50 -10.77 -39.23
C ASP A 256 7.85 -10.81 -40.63
N LEU A 257 6.66 -10.21 -40.79
CA LEU A 257 5.78 -10.37 -41.96
C LEU A 257 6.24 -9.69 -43.27
N GLU A 258 7.51 -9.29 -43.44
CA GLU A 258 7.93 -8.55 -44.64
C GLU A 258 9.20 -9.04 -45.38
N SER A 259 9.92 -10.07 -44.92
CA SER A 259 11.08 -10.56 -45.69
C SER A 259 11.26 -12.08 -45.64
N GLU A 260 10.59 -12.79 -46.54
CA GLU A 260 10.74 -14.25 -46.69
C GLU A 260 12.10 -14.68 -47.30
N SER A 261 12.98 -13.74 -47.67
CA SER A 261 14.20 -14.01 -48.46
C SER A 261 15.53 -14.01 -47.71
N THR A 262 15.59 -13.54 -46.44
CA THR A 262 16.86 -13.46 -45.67
C THR A 262 16.64 -13.81 -44.20
N GLY A 263 17.62 -14.44 -43.55
CA GLY A 263 17.56 -14.70 -42.10
C GLY A 263 17.49 -13.40 -41.28
N HIS A 264 17.06 -13.51 -40.02
CA HIS A 264 16.81 -12.34 -39.16
C HIS A 264 17.85 -12.26 -38.04
N SER A 265 18.23 -11.05 -37.62
CA SER A 265 19.15 -10.83 -36.51
C SER A 265 18.53 -9.92 -35.46
N PHE A 266 18.48 -10.37 -34.21
CA PHE A 266 17.91 -9.61 -33.11
C PHE A 266 18.91 -9.40 -31.98
N VAL A 267 19.02 -8.16 -31.52
CA VAL A 267 19.78 -7.82 -30.31
C VAL A 267 18.88 -7.97 -29.10
N VAL A 268 19.24 -8.82 -28.16
CA VAL A 268 18.57 -8.90 -26.85
C VAL A 268 19.36 -8.07 -25.87
N THR A 269 18.73 -7.01 -25.36
CA THR A 269 19.34 -6.07 -24.41
C THR A 269 18.35 -5.69 -23.32
N SER A 270 18.73 -4.83 -22.39
CA SER A 270 17.89 -4.36 -21.30
C SER A 270 18.23 -2.90 -20.97
N SER A 271 17.39 -2.23 -20.18
CA SER A 271 17.67 -0.88 -19.72
C SER A 271 18.86 -0.84 -18.77
N VAL A 272 18.86 -1.74 -17.79
CA VAL A 272 19.84 -1.82 -16.70
C VAL A 272 20.31 -3.26 -16.47
N PRO A 273 21.43 -3.48 -15.75
CA PRO A 273 21.90 -4.82 -15.42
C PRO A 273 20.89 -5.63 -14.58
N GLY A 274 20.84 -6.94 -14.78
CA GLY A 274 20.07 -7.85 -13.93
C GLY A 274 18.60 -8.04 -14.31
N GLU A 275 18.18 -7.57 -15.48
CA GLU A 275 16.80 -7.72 -15.98
C GLU A 275 16.53 -9.07 -16.66
N GLY A 276 17.52 -9.96 -16.74
CA GLY A 276 17.34 -11.29 -17.30
C GLY A 276 17.55 -11.39 -18.81
N LYS A 277 18.18 -10.39 -19.45
CA LYS A 277 18.49 -10.37 -20.89
C LYS A 277 19.14 -11.66 -21.41
N SER A 278 20.22 -12.13 -20.78
CA SER A 278 20.97 -13.31 -21.22
C SER A 278 20.16 -14.59 -21.06
N THR A 279 19.42 -14.71 -19.96
CA THR A 279 18.48 -15.81 -19.74
C THR A 279 17.37 -15.81 -20.79
N SER A 280 16.82 -14.64 -21.13
CA SER A 280 15.82 -14.50 -22.18
C SER A 280 16.38 -14.86 -23.56
N ALA A 281 17.58 -14.37 -23.89
CA ALA A 281 18.27 -14.65 -25.16
C ALA A 281 18.50 -16.15 -25.36
N VAL A 282 19.11 -16.81 -24.37
CA VAL A 282 19.42 -18.25 -24.41
C VAL A 282 18.17 -19.10 -24.54
N ASN A 283 17.13 -18.82 -23.75
CA ASN A 283 15.91 -19.62 -23.78
C ASN A 283 15.06 -19.37 -25.03
N LEU A 284 15.06 -18.14 -25.56
CA LEU A 284 14.45 -17.85 -26.85
C LEU A 284 15.16 -18.60 -27.98
N ALA A 285 16.50 -18.63 -27.98
CA ALA A 285 17.28 -19.37 -28.96
C ALA A 285 16.97 -20.88 -28.93
N ILE A 286 16.84 -21.45 -27.74
CA ILE A 286 16.41 -22.85 -27.56
C ILE A 286 14.99 -23.06 -28.09
N ALA A 287 14.04 -22.19 -27.74
CA ALA A 287 12.64 -22.32 -28.16
C ALA A 287 12.48 -22.24 -29.69
N LEU A 288 13.25 -21.36 -30.35
CA LEU A 288 13.32 -21.25 -31.81
C LEU A 288 13.94 -22.51 -32.44
N ALA A 289 15.03 -23.03 -31.87
CA ALA A 289 15.67 -24.24 -32.38
C ALA A 289 14.79 -25.50 -32.18
N ASP A 290 14.03 -25.58 -31.09
CA ASP A 290 13.00 -26.61 -30.86
C ASP A 290 11.86 -26.54 -31.89
N ALA A 291 11.63 -25.37 -32.51
CA ALA A 291 10.69 -25.22 -33.63
C ALA A 291 11.32 -25.55 -34.99
N GLY A 292 12.53 -26.11 -35.02
CA GLY A 292 13.22 -26.54 -36.24
C GLY A 292 13.95 -25.43 -36.98
N LYS A 293 14.00 -24.20 -36.46
CA LYS A 293 14.79 -23.11 -37.05
C LYS A 293 16.29 -23.36 -36.87
N ARG A 294 17.08 -22.94 -37.85
CA ARG A 294 18.54 -22.86 -37.75
C ARG A 294 18.88 -21.58 -37.00
N VAL A 295 19.26 -21.73 -35.74
CA VAL A 295 19.48 -20.61 -34.82
C VAL A 295 20.94 -20.53 -34.43
N MET A 296 21.47 -19.32 -34.36
CA MET A 296 22.71 -19.06 -33.66
C MET A 296 22.53 -18.02 -32.56
N ILE A 297 23.11 -18.29 -31.40
CA ILE A 297 23.25 -17.31 -30.33
C ILE A 297 24.70 -16.84 -30.24
N VAL A 298 24.88 -15.52 -30.21
CA VAL A 298 26.17 -14.84 -30.13
C VAL A 298 26.26 -14.12 -28.79
N ASP A 299 27.30 -14.40 -28.01
CA ASP A 299 27.59 -13.66 -26.78
C ASP A 299 28.30 -12.34 -27.14
N ALA A 300 27.50 -11.31 -27.39
CA ALA A 300 27.97 -9.96 -27.68
C ALA A 300 28.09 -9.08 -26.42
N ASP A 301 27.83 -9.62 -25.22
CA ASP A 301 28.16 -8.98 -23.95
C ASP A 301 29.62 -9.27 -23.59
N LEU A 302 30.52 -8.66 -24.35
CA LEU A 302 31.96 -8.80 -24.17
C LEU A 302 32.45 -8.29 -22.81
N ARG A 303 31.61 -7.58 -22.04
CA ARG A 303 31.96 -7.04 -20.71
C ARG A 303 31.68 -8.04 -19.61
N LYS A 304 30.55 -8.74 -19.68
CA LYS A 304 30.14 -9.75 -18.70
C LYS A 304 29.54 -10.96 -19.42
N PRO A 305 30.35 -11.72 -20.18
CA PRO A 305 29.87 -12.85 -20.96
C PRO A 305 29.34 -13.95 -20.05
N ARG A 306 28.20 -14.53 -20.43
CA ARG A 306 27.48 -15.54 -19.63
C ARG A 306 26.92 -16.69 -20.48
N VAL A 307 26.90 -16.56 -21.81
CA VAL A 307 26.26 -17.55 -22.69
C VAL A 307 26.96 -18.89 -22.60
N ALA A 308 28.30 -18.91 -22.59
CA ALA A 308 29.07 -20.15 -22.46
C ALA A 308 28.76 -20.90 -21.14
N GLU A 309 28.64 -20.17 -20.03
CA GLU A 309 28.27 -20.70 -18.72
C GLU A 309 26.87 -21.32 -18.75
N TYR A 310 25.89 -20.64 -19.35
CA TYR A 310 24.52 -21.15 -19.45
C TYR A 310 24.44 -22.45 -20.25
N PHE A 311 25.23 -22.58 -21.31
CA PHE A 311 25.26 -23.77 -22.16
C PHE A 311 26.20 -24.88 -21.65
N GLY A 312 27.02 -24.60 -20.65
CA GLY A 312 28.02 -25.55 -20.13
C GLY A 312 29.12 -25.88 -21.13
N ILE A 313 29.54 -24.90 -21.93
CA ILE A 313 30.55 -25.05 -22.98
C ILE A 313 31.81 -24.23 -22.68
N GLU A 314 32.90 -24.51 -23.40
CA GLU A 314 34.13 -23.72 -23.28
C GLU A 314 33.97 -22.34 -23.94
N GLY A 315 34.29 -21.28 -23.20
CA GLY A 315 34.16 -19.89 -23.65
C GLY A 315 35.49 -19.15 -23.88
N GLY A 316 36.62 -19.86 -23.87
CA GLY A 316 37.96 -19.26 -23.90
C GLY A 316 38.36 -18.62 -25.24
N VAL A 317 37.73 -19.04 -26.33
CA VAL A 317 37.91 -18.52 -27.70
C VAL A 317 36.52 -18.30 -28.31
N GLY A 318 36.31 -17.20 -29.04
CA GLY A 318 34.98 -16.90 -29.58
C GLY A 318 34.92 -15.66 -30.46
N LEU A 319 33.81 -14.91 -30.36
CA LEU A 319 33.51 -13.72 -31.15
C LEU A 319 34.69 -12.76 -31.23
N THR A 320 35.33 -12.47 -30.09
CA THR A 320 36.47 -11.55 -30.04
C THR A 320 37.62 -12.02 -30.93
N ASP A 321 37.96 -13.32 -30.86
CA ASP A 321 39.05 -13.91 -31.65
C ASP A 321 38.74 -13.92 -33.16
N VAL A 322 37.47 -14.12 -33.53
CA VAL A 322 37.01 -14.02 -34.92
C VAL A 322 37.12 -12.59 -35.43
N LEU A 323 36.69 -11.60 -34.65
CA LEU A 323 36.71 -10.20 -35.06
C LEU A 323 38.13 -9.62 -35.15
N ILE A 324 39.08 -10.10 -34.35
CA ILE A 324 40.50 -9.71 -34.47
C ILE A 324 41.29 -10.60 -35.44
N GLY A 325 40.69 -11.67 -35.98
CA GLY A 325 41.30 -12.55 -36.98
C GLY A 325 42.32 -13.54 -36.45
N ARG A 326 42.19 -13.95 -35.18
CA ARG A 326 43.00 -15.01 -34.58
C ARG A 326 42.44 -16.41 -34.81
N ALA A 327 41.15 -16.51 -35.14
CA ALA A 327 40.47 -17.76 -35.44
C ALA A 327 39.46 -17.56 -36.57
N GLU A 328 39.16 -18.62 -37.33
CA GLU A 328 38.04 -18.61 -38.25
C GLU A 328 36.74 -18.93 -37.51
N LEU A 329 35.59 -18.48 -38.06
CA LEU A 329 34.29 -18.69 -37.42
C LEU A 329 34.00 -20.17 -37.16
N GLN A 330 34.33 -21.02 -38.14
CA GLN A 330 34.11 -22.47 -38.10
C GLN A 330 34.92 -23.17 -37.00
N ASP A 331 36.05 -22.60 -36.57
CA ASP A 331 36.90 -23.18 -35.53
C ASP A 331 36.34 -22.93 -34.11
N VAL A 332 35.54 -21.88 -33.94
CA VAL A 332 35.03 -21.44 -32.64
C VAL A 332 33.53 -21.67 -32.47
N LEU A 333 32.83 -21.99 -33.56
CA LEU A 333 31.40 -22.25 -33.56
C LEU A 333 31.09 -23.59 -32.89
N GLN A 334 30.25 -23.57 -31.86
CA GLN A 334 29.91 -24.78 -31.12
C GLN A 334 28.44 -25.16 -31.35
N LYS A 335 28.20 -26.35 -31.89
CA LYS A 335 26.85 -26.91 -31.99
C LYS A 335 26.40 -27.40 -30.61
N TRP A 336 25.22 -26.98 -30.17
CA TRP A 336 24.71 -27.33 -28.85
C TRP A 336 23.54 -28.32 -28.89
N GLY A 337 23.75 -29.49 -28.30
CA GLY A 337 22.76 -30.57 -28.23
C GLY A 337 22.42 -31.18 -29.60
N LYS A 338 21.25 -31.83 -29.69
CA LYS A 338 20.75 -32.47 -30.94
C LYS A 338 20.00 -31.50 -31.87
N ARG A 339 19.91 -30.23 -31.50
CA ARG A 339 19.11 -29.20 -32.18
C ARG A 339 19.92 -28.52 -33.29
N SER A 340 19.24 -27.73 -34.11
CA SER A 340 19.86 -26.78 -35.02
C SER A 340 20.23 -25.47 -34.30
N LEU A 341 20.90 -25.59 -33.13
CA LEU A 341 21.37 -24.45 -32.33
C LEU A 341 22.89 -24.40 -32.33
N TYR A 342 23.43 -23.27 -32.74
CA TYR A 342 24.85 -22.96 -32.71
C TYR A 342 25.12 -21.86 -31.69
N VAL A 343 26.25 -21.93 -31.01
CA VAL A 343 26.66 -20.98 -29.98
C VAL A 343 28.03 -20.42 -30.36
N LEU A 344 28.09 -19.09 -30.45
CA LEU A 344 29.32 -18.34 -30.60
C LEU A 344 29.61 -17.62 -29.26
N PRO A 345 30.48 -18.16 -28.39
CA PRO A 345 30.84 -17.52 -27.13
C PRO A 345 31.60 -16.21 -27.38
N SER A 346 31.80 -15.39 -26.34
CA SER A 346 32.47 -14.09 -26.49
C SER A 346 33.97 -14.20 -26.80
N GLY A 347 34.60 -15.28 -26.32
CA GLY A 347 36.06 -15.37 -26.19
C GLY A 347 36.58 -14.49 -25.06
N LYS A 348 37.87 -14.17 -25.11
CA LYS A 348 38.52 -13.30 -24.13
C LYS A 348 37.97 -11.87 -24.19
N VAL A 349 37.76 -11.27 -23.02
CA VAL A 349 37.30 -9.88 -22.90
C VAL A 349 38.33 -8.93 -23.55
N PRO A 350 37.97 -8.17 -24.60
CA PRO A 350 38.88 -7.21 -25.23
C PRO A 350 38.95 -5.90 -24.43
N PRO A 351 40.01 -5.10 -24.61
CA PRO A 351 40.13 -3.78 -23.98
C PRO A 351 39.12 -2.75 -24.54
N ASN A 352 38.66 -2.93 -25.78
CA ASN A 352 37.79 -2.02 -26.53
C ASN A 352 36.53 -2.70 -27.12
N PRO A 353 35.58 -3.17 -26.30
CA PRO A 353 34.38 -3.89 -26.75
C PRO A 353 33.54 -3.16 -27.80
N SER A 354 33.21 -1.89 -27.54
CA SER A 354 32.27 -1.11 -28.38
C SER A 354 32.80 -0.89 -29.80
N GLU A 355 34.10 -0.64 -29.93
CA GLU A 355 34.76 -0.47 -31.23
C GLU A 355 34.75 -1.77 -32.03
N LEU A 356 34.98 -2.90 -31.35
CA LEU A 356 35.00 -4.21 -31.98
C LEU A 356 33.60 -4.59 -32.49
N LEU A 357 32.56 -4.37 -31.69
CA LEU A 357 31.16 -4.63 -32.04
C LEU A 357 30.62 -3.67 -33.12
N GLY A 358 31.13 -2.43 -33.16
CA GLY A 358 30.79 -1.45 -34.20
C GLY A 358 31.60 -1.57 -35.49
N SER A 359 32.54 -2.51 -35.56
CA SER A 359 33.44 -2.65 -36.70
C SER A 359 32.72 -3.12 -37.97
N SER A 360 33.28 -2.80 -39.14
CA SER A 360 32.83 -3.34 -40.43
C SER A 360 32.88 -4.86 -40.47
N ARG A 361 33.83 -5.47 -39.74
CA ARG A 361 33.98 -6.92 -39.64
C ARG A 361 32.85 -7.58 -38.87
N MET A 362 32.34 -6.95 -37.81
CA MET A 362 31.16 -7.44 -37.09
C MET A 362 29.91 -7.38 -37.99
N ARG A 363 29.75 -6.29 -38.74
CA ARG A 363 28.65 -6.17 -39.71
C ARG A 363 28.72 -7.28 -40.78
N ALA A 364 29.89 -7.44 -41.41
CA ALA A 364 30.10 -8.50 -42.41
C ALA A 364 29.89 -9.90 -41.84
N LEU A 365 30.26 -10.13 -40.58
CA LEU A 365 29.99 -11.39 -39.89
C LEU A 365 28.48 -11.63 -39.77
N VAL A 366 27.70 -10.66 -39.26
CA VAL A 366 26.24 -10.80 -39.12
C VAL A 366 25.57 -11.01 -40.49
N GLU A 367 25.96 -10.25 -41.51
CA GLU A 367 25.44 -10.39 -42.88
C GLU A 367 25.74 -11.76 -43.47
N MET A 368 26.95 -12.28 -43.29
CA MET A 368 27.32 -13.64 -43.71
C MET A 368 26.41 -14.67 -43.03
N LEU A 369 26.26 -14.57 -41.71
CA LEU A 369 25.47 -15.51 -40.92
C LEU A 369 23.98 -15.50 -41.29
N MET A 370 23.42 -14.34 -41.68
CA MET A 370 22.02 -14.21 -42.10
C MET A 370 21.71 -14.96 -43.41
N ASN A 371 22.72 -15.34 -44.20
CA ASN A 371 22.53 -16.15 -45.40
C ASN A 371 22.38 -17.65 -45.08
N ASP A 372 23.01 -18.12 -44.00
CA ASP A 372 23.09 -19.55 -43.66
C ASP A 372 22.13 -19.96 -42.54
N LEU A 373 21.62 -18.99 -41.77
CA LEU A 373 20.79 -19.20 -40.59
C LEU A 373 19.43 -18.51 -40.75
N ASP A 374 18.43 -19.06 -40.07
CA ASP A 374 17.09 -18.47 -40.10
C ASP A 374 16.99 -17.33 -39.06
N VAL A 375 17.62 -17.49 -37.88
CA VAL A 375 17.60 -16.50 -36.80
C VAL A 375 18.94 -16.42 -36.06
N ILE A 376 19.41 -15.20 -35.84
CA ILE A 376 20.58 -14.87 -35.03
C ILE A 376 20.13 -14.06 -33.81
N ILE A 377 20.49 -14.53 -32.62
CA ILE A 377 20.22 -13.84 -31.36
C ILE A 377 21.55 -13.32 -30.79
N LEU A 378 21.69 -12.01 -30.66
CA LEU A 378 22.85 -11.38 -30.06
C LEU A 378 22.52 -10.99 -28.61
N ASP A 379 23.11 -11.66 -27.61
CA ASP A 379 23.03 -11.20 -26.21
C ASP A 379 23.99 -10.03 -26.03
N ALA A 380 23.47 -8.84 -25.72
CA ALA A 380 24.25 -7.61 -25.64
C ALA A 380 24.16 -7.01 -24.22
N PRO A 381 25.08 -6.10 -23.81
CA PRO A 381 25.00 -5.47 -22.50
C PRO A 381 23.81 -4.49 -22.43
N PRO A 382 23.45 -4.00 -21.22
CA PRO A 382 22.34 -3.05 -21.06
C PRO A 382 22.63 -1.68 -21.72
N LEU A 383 21.58 -0.98 -22.16
CA LEU A 383 21.63 0.25 -22.95
C LEU A 383 22.03 1.51 -22.16
N LEU A 384 21.65 1.62 -20.89
CA LEU A 384 21.95 2.83 -20.10
C LEU A 384 23.42 2.93 -19.66
N PRO A 385 24.09 1.85 -19.23
CA PRO A 385 25.49 1.94 -18.82
C PRO A 385 26.47 2.11 -19.98
N VAL A 386 26.16 1.54 -21.16
CA VAL A 386 27.08 1.44 -22.30
C VAL A 386 26.32 1.42 -23.64
N THR A 387 27.00 1.78 -24.72
CA THR A 387 26.38 1.94 -26.06
C THR A 387 26.46 0.69 -26.94
N ASP A 388 27.12 -0.38 -26.49
CA ASP A 388 27.44 -1.56 -27.31
C ASP A 388 26.19 -2.16 -27.98
N ALA A 389 25.09 -2.32 -27.24
CA ALA A 389 23.84 -2.87 -27.76
C ALA A 389 23.17 -1.94 -28.79
N ALA A 390 23.24 -0.63 -28.60
CA ALA A 390 22.68 0.35 -29.55
C ALA A 390 23.45 0.32 -30.88
N VAL A 391 24.77 0.16 -30.82
CA VAL A 391 25.63 0.03 -32.01
C VAL A 391 25.27 -1.21 -32.82
N LEU A 392 25.09 -2.36 -32.16
CA LEU A 392 24.64 -3.59 -32.81
C LEU A 392 23.23 -3.42 -33.41
N ALA A 393 22.30 -2.85 -32.64
CA ALA A 393 20.90 -2.71 -33.03
C ALA A 393 20.71 -1.90 -34.33
N LYS A 394 21.65 -0.99 -34.65
CA LYS A 394 21.62 -0.15 -35.85
C LYS A 394 21.69 -0.94 -37.16
N PHE A 395 22.33 -2.10 -37.17
CA PHE A 395 22.53 -2.90 -38.39
C PHE A 395 21.96 -4.33 -38.29
N THR A 396 21.16 -4.60 -37.26
CA THR A 396 20.38 -5.84 -37.11
C THR A 396 18.90 -5.58 -37.41
N SER A 397 18.08 -6.64 -37.52
CA SER A 397 16.63 -6.52 -37.73
C SER A 397 15.92 -5.75 -36.61
N GLY A 398 16.48 -5.74 -35.38
CA GLY A 398 16.03 -4.85 -34.32
C GLY A 398 16.43 -5.30 -32.92
N ALA A 399 16.12 -4.46 -31.94
CA ALA A 399 16.36 -4.73 -30.52
C ALA A 399 15.10 -5.26 -29.82
N MET A 400 15.26 -6.37 -29.11
CA MET A 400 14.32 -6.84 -28.09
C MET A 400 14.76 -6.31 -26.73
N VAL A 401 13.96 -5.43 -26.14
CA VAL A 401 14.28 -4.78 -24.87
C VAL A 401 13.64 -5.54 -23.72
N VAL A 402 14.48 -6.08 -22.86
CA VAL A 402 14.08 -6.87 -21.69
C VAL A 402 13.92 -5.97 -20.48
N VAL A 403 12.75 -5.99 -19.85
CA VAL A 403 12.39 -5.14 -18.70
C VAL A 403 11.98 -6.00 -17.50
N ALA A 404 12.59 -5.79 -16.33
CA ALA A 404 12.21 -6.56 -15.13
C ALA A 404 11.04 -5.94 -14.36
N ALA A 405 9.93 -6.68 -14.27
CA ALA A 405 8.77 -6.31 -13.48
C ALA A 405 9.13 -6.07 -12.00
N GLY A 406 8.57 -5.00 -11.42
CA GLY A 406 8.71 -4.64 -10.01
C GLY A 406 10.10 -4.15 -9.59
N SER A 407 11.07 -4.12 -10.52
CA SER A 407 12.45 -3.70 -10.26
C SER A 407 12.85 -2.49 -11.10
N THR A 408 12.51 -2.50 -12.39
CA THR A 408 12.89 -1.46 -13.35
C THR A 408 11.95 -0.27 -13.27
N LYS A 409 12.50 0.94 -13.33
CA LYS A 409 11.72 2.17 -13.31
C LYS A 409 11.30 2.62 -14.72
N ARG A 410 10.16 3.31 -14.83
CA ARG A 410 9.60 3.78 -16.11
C ARG A 410 10.56 4.71 -16.86
N ASP A 411 11.27 5.59 -16.14
CA ASP A 411 12.30 6.48 -16.69
C ASP A 411 13.50 5.72 -17.27
N GLN A 412 13.90 4.60 -16.66
CA GLN A 412 14.97 3.75 -17.17
C GLN A 412 14.57 3.04 -18.46
N VAL A 413 13.31 2.62 -18.58
CA VAL A 413 12.79 2.04 -19.83
C VAL A 413 12.73 3.10 -20.92
N GLN A 414 12.17 4.28 -20.62
CA GLN A 414 12.15 5.40 -21.57
C GLN A 414 13.55 5.74 -22.06
N GLY A 415 14.50 5.97 -21.16
CA GLY A 415 15.86 6.34 -21.55
C GLY A 415 16.56 5.26 -22.39
N ALA A 416 16.26 3.99 -22.18
CA ALA A 416 16.80 2.91 -23.01
C ALA A 416 16.21 2.94 -24.43
N LEU A 417 14.91 3.24 -24.57
CA LEU A 417 14.26 3.41 -25.86
C LEU A 417 14.77 4.66 -26.59
N ASP A 418 14.95 5.77 -25.86
CA ASP A 418 15.51 7.02 -26.41
C ASP A 418 16.92 6.79 -26.98
N VAL A 419 17.74 5.96 -26.33
CA VAL A 419 19.07 5.57 -26.84
C VAL A 419 18.98 4.84 -28.17
N LEU A 420 18.03 3.91 -28.32
CA LEU A 420 17.81 3.18 -29.57
C LEU A 420 17.24 4.08 -30.67
N GLU A 421 16.33 4.99 -30.31
CA GLU A 421 15.75 5.97 -31.23
C GLU A 421 16.81 6.95 -31.74
N THR A 422 17.71 7.40 -30.87
CA THR A 422 18.82 8.32 -31.21
C THR A 422 19.76 7.74 -32.28
N VAL A 423 19.97 6.42 -32.27
CA VAL A 423 20.79 5.73 -33.28
C VAL A 423 19.97 5.21 -34.46
N HIS A 424 18.67 5.52 -34.50
CA HIS A 424 17.69 5.05 -35.48
C HIS A 424 17.62 3.52 -35.59
N ALA A 425 17.79 2.82 -34.47
CA ALA A 425 17.62 1.38 -34.40
C ALA A 425 16.14 1.01 -34.24
N GLN A 426 15.71 -0.06 -34.90
CA GLN A 426 14.36 -0.57 -34.73
C GLN A 426 14.21 -1.29 -33.38
N VAL A 427 13.10 -1.06 -32.70
CA VAL A 427 12.70 -1.83 -31.50
C VAL A 427 11.73 -2.90 -31.96
N ALA A 428 12.18 -4.15 -31.98
CA ALA A 428 11.37 -5.31 -32.39
C ALA A 428 10.23 -5.55 -31.39
N GLY A 429 10.48 -5.36 -30.10
CA GLY A 429 9.45 -5.44 -29.06
C GLY A 429 10.01 -5.43 -27.65
N ILE A 430 9.09 -5.40 -26.69
CA ILE A 430 9.39 -5.41 -25.26
C ILE A 430 9.14 -6.81 -24.69
N VAL A 431 10.08 -7.33 -23.90
CA VAL A 431 9.93 -8.57 -23.14
C VAL A 431 9.96 -8.24 -21.67
N VAL A 432 8.87 -8.52 -20.94
CA VAL A 432 8.87 -8.31 -19.48
C VAL A 432 9.29 -9.61 -18.78
N THR A 433 10.25 -9.52 -17.87
CA THR A 433 10.72 -10.65 -17.06
C THR A 433 10.36 -10.47 -15.59
N LYS A 434 10.55 -11.53 -14.80
CA LYS A 434 10.27 -11.55 -13.36
C LYS A 434 8.83 -11.19 -13.03
N VAL A 435 7.90 -11.53 -13.93
CA VAL A 435 6.48 -11.29 -13.72
C VAL A 435 6.00 -12.12 -12.51
N PRO A 436 5.39 -11.51 -11.49
CA PRO A 436 4.96 -12.25 -10.30
C PRO A 436 3.86 -13.26 -10.66
N LEU A 437 3.97 -14.49 -10.17
CA LEU A 437 2.95 -15.54 -10.36
C LEU A 437 1.81 -15.45 -9.34
N THR A 438 2.04 -14.79 -8.21
CA THR A 438 1.10 -14.67 -7.10
C THR A 438 1.07 -13.24 -6.57
N GLY A 439 -0.06 -12.85 -5.97
CA GLY A 439 -0.22 -11.53 -5.34
C GLY A 439 -0.97 -10.51 -6.21
N PRO A 440 -1.06 -9.25 -5.76
CA PRO A 440 -1.89 -8.22 -6.40
C PRO A 440 -1.47 -7.84 -7.82
N ASP A 441 -0.26 -8.24 -8.24
CA ASP A 441 0.36 -7.88 -9.52
C ASP A 441 0.42 -9.08 -10.49
N ALA A 442 -0.15 -10.25 -10.13
CA ALA A 442 -0.03 -11.47 -10.92
C ALA A 442 -0.93 -11.52 -12.17
N GLY A 443 -2.08 -10.85 -12.15
CA GLY A 443 -3.02 -10.79 -13.28
C GLY A 443 -2.70 -9.70 -14.30
N ASP A 444 -1.68 -8.91 -14.05
CA ASP A 444 -1.50 -7.59 -14.67
C ASP A 444 -0.76 -7.61 -16.01
N TYR A 445 -0.11 -8.73 -16.30
CA TYR A 445 0.62 -8.92 -17.54
C TYR A 445 -0.18 -9.65 -18.62
N GLY A 446 -1.50 -9.81 -18.42
CA GLY A 446 -2.48 -10.14 -19.48
C GLY A 446 -2.35 -11.50 -20.16
N TYR A 447 -1.27 -12.25 -19.95
CA TYR A 447 -1.13 -13.60 -20.48
C TYR A 447 -1.83 -14.59 -19.55
N GLY A 448 -3.05 -14.94 -19.94
CA GLY A 448 -3.96 -15.80 -19.20
C GLY A 448 -3.36 -17.18 -18.89
N TYR A 449 -2.94 -17.36 -17.64
CA TYR A 449 -2.76 -18.67 -17.01
C TYR A 449 -4.09 -19.20 -16.43
N GLY A 450 -5.22 -18.84 -17.04
CA GLY A 450 -6.57 -19.10 -16.54
C GLY A 450 -7.23 -20.38 -17.06
N TYR A 451 -6.61 -21.13 -17.97
CA TYR A 451 -7.12 -22.44 -18.38
C TYR A 451 -6.17 -23.54 -17.90
N GLY A 452 -6.43 -24.00 -16.67
CA GLY A 452 -5.85 -25.23 -16.15
C GLY A 452 -6.43 -26.43 -16.89
N TYR A 453 -5.62 -27.09 -17.70
CA TYR A 453 -5.68 -28.53 -17.87
C TYR A 453 -4.39 -29.10 -17.27
N GLY A 454 -4.39 -29.24 -15.94
CA GLY A 454 -3.42 -30.02 -15.20
C GLY A 454 -4.20 -31.10 -14.44
N PRO A 455 -3.81 -32.38 -14.53
CA PRO A 455 -4.55 -33.47 -13.91
C PRO A 455 -4.64 -33.20 -12.41
N GLU A 456 -5.84 -33.39 -11.89
CA GLU A 456 -6.18 -33.33 -10.49
C GLU A 456 -5.20 -34.20 -9.70
N LEU A 457 -4.21 -33.57 -9.08
CA LEU A 457 -3.37 -34.23 -8.08
C LEU A 457 -4.30 -34.51 -6.92
N GLU A 458 -4.84 -35.74 -6.92
CA GLU A 458 -5.56 -36.34 -5.79
C GLU A 458 -4.80 -35.98 -4.52
N ALA A 459 -5.44 -35.14 -3.71
CA ALA A 459 -4.96 -34.84 -2.38
C ALA A 459 -4.90 -36.17 -1.62
N ALA A 460 -3.69 -36.65 -1.37
CA ALA A 460 -3.45 -37.84 -0.56
C ALA A 460 -4.27 -37.74 0.74
N PRO A 461 -5.10 -38.74 1.08
CA PRO A 461 -5.97 -38.65 2.24
C PRO A 461 -5.09 -38.56 3.49
N LYS A 462 -5.29 -37.51 4.28
CA LYS A 462 -4.67 -37.34 5.59
C LYS A 462 -5.00 -38.57 6.44
N GLY A 463 -4.00 -39.43 6.62
CA GLY A 463 -4.08 -40.60 7.49
C GLY A 463 -4.51 -40.18 8.90
N ARG A 464 -5.71 -40.61 9.30
CA ARG A 464 -6.14 -40.56 10.70
C ARG A 464 -5.15 -41.40 11.52
N GLY A 465 -4.43 -40.73 12.43
CA GLY A 465 -3.57 -41.38 13.42
C GLY A 465 -4.36 -42.40 14.23
N ARG A 466 -4.03 -43.67 14.04
CA ARG A 466 -4.57 -44.78 14.81
C ARG A 466 -3.83 -44.82 16.14
N ARG A 467 -4.47 -44.33 17.21
CA ARG A 467 -4.03 -44.53 18.60
C ARG A 467 -4.00 -46.04 18.88
N ALA A 468 -2.81 -46.59 19.08
CA ALA A 468 -2.64 -47.88 19.73
C ALA A 468 -2.98 -47.71 21.22
N ARG A 469 -4.12 -48.28 21.64
CA ARG A 469 -4.37 -48.59 23.05
C ARG A 469 -3.68 -49.92 23.32
N GLY A 470 -2.70 -49.91 24.22
CA GLY A 470 -2.31 -51.10 24.95
C GLY A 470 -3.42 -51.49 25.91
N ASN A 471 -3.73 -52.79 25.96
CA ASN A 471 -4.22 -53.54 27.11
C ASN A 471 -4.46 -54.99 26.70
N GLY A 472 -3.91 -55.93 27.47
CA GLY A 472 -4.17 -57.36 27.37
C GLY A 472 -2.90 -58.16 27.20
#